data_AF-A0A9N9VQ42-F1
#
_entry.id   AF-A0A9N9VQ42-F1
#
_cell.length_a   1.000
_cell.length_b   1.000
_cell.length_c   1.000
_cell.angle_alpha   90.00
_cell.angle_beta   90.00
_cell.angle_gamma   90.00
#
_symmetry.space_group_name_H-M   'P 1'
#
loop_
_entity.id
_entity.type
_entity.pdbx_description
1 polymer ?
#
loop_
_entity_poly.entity_id
_entity_poly.type
_entity_poly.pdbx_seq_one_letter_code
_entity_poly.pdbx_strand_id
1 'polypeptide(L)'
;METCAGLPMLRFIAYGVLLFATLVASISPISIKGSKLYDQDGKQFFVKGVIYAGVGEIDVLRDGKQCQLDAGLMKDLGINTIRVYGADSTKDHKGCMEAFASKGIYVWVDLSTESRKIDDNAQKTPEWTMNLYTNFTSTIDHFAGYDNVLAFTLGFNTLDNTIKGSVAGIAIKAAARDLKAFRDARGYRPIPIVYAQGPDEPHTSKCGQFVACGDNTVDMFGINNDIWCDISSGLDMMHELFKDYNIPIVFSETGCGGDNKRNFSEVYGILGGDLPGKFSGVIVYEWAQQENNYGLAKYSDKAQTGTPSLLDDYSRLSTAFSTLNPTGTSMADYKPTETAPSCPDYDSVSRWALRGDIVPPTIAGVDVGTVTARTTYIPSKSPDTASATGTITGSGGGGGGAGLTPYDGTNAEGSDGSNQKGTALSRGSLIGVIVGCLLAFLALLALLAFLFIRRRQARGMEKLDKASSTVTGGARGSEGDHDDSNWSKIVVSPKSEERVERFELPTFKQRSSTPRFELDATEWSQSSREVGFEKGGVSGHERNALSNRGIAPIATIAKPVSIYELSDTGLDHPVQR
;
A
#
# COMPACT_ATOMS: atom_id res chain seq x y z
N MET A 1 -10.93 -1.98 -70.63
CA MET A 1 -10.04 -3.06 -70.16
C MET A 1 -8.95 -2.41 -69.32
N GLU A 2 -9.21 -2.32 -68.02
CA GLU A 2 -8.27 -1.88 -67.00
C GLU A 2 -7.77 -3.14 -66.26
N THR A 3 -6.46 -3.24 -66.02
CA THR A 3 -5.88 -4.06 -64.92
C THR A 3 -4.63 -3.33 -64.45
N CYS A 4 -4.66 -2.65 -63.30
CA CYS A 4 -4.37 -3.15 -61.94
C CYS A 4 -2.95 -3.70 -61.74
N ALA A 5 -2.00 -2.79 -61.54
CA ALA A 5 -0.68 -3.08 -60.95
C ALA A 5 -0.49 -2.20 -59.70
N GLY A 6 -0.88 -2.70 -58.52
CA GLY A 6 -0.81 -1.89 -57.29
C GLY A 6 -0.91 -2.66 -55.97
N LEU A 7 -0.65 -3.97 -55.94
CA LEU A 7 -0.96 -4.80 -54.77
C LEU A 7 0.18 -5.45 -53.95
N PRO A 8 1.49 -5.35 -54.24
CA PRO A 8 2.49 -5.94 -53.33
C PRO A 8 3.02 -5.00 -52.25
N MET A 9 2.92 -3.66 -52.41
CA MET A 9 3.59 -2.72 -51.49
C MET A 9 2.82 -2.47 -50.19
N LEU A 10 1.50 -2.62 -50.18
CA LEU A 10 0.68 -2.42 -48.97
C LEU A 10 0.79 -3.55 -47.94
N ARG A 11 1.21 -4.76 -48.35
CA ARG A 11 1.37 -5.88 -47.40
C ARG A 11 2.63 -5.76 -46.55
N PHE A 12 3.73 -5.21 -47.09
CA PHE A 12 4.98 -5.06 -46.34
C PHE A 12 4.93 -3.94 -45.29
N ILE A 13 4.13 -2.90 -45.49
CA ILE A 13 3.93 -1.84 -44.50
C ILE A 13 3.09 -2.34 -43.31
N ALA A 14 2.12 -3.22 -43.56
CA ALA A 14 1.31 -3.82 -42.49
C ALA A 14 2.11 -4.77 -41.57
N TYR A 15 3.12 -5.47 -42.09
CA TYR A 15 4.00 -6.32 -41.27
C TYR A 15 5.11 -5.54 -40.53
N GLY A 16 5.51 -4.36 -41.03
CA GLY A 16 6.50 -3.50 -40.36
C GLY A 16 5.94 -2.71 -39.17
N VAL A 17 4.63 -2.37 -39.20
CA VAL A 17 3.98 -1.63 -38.11
C VAL A 17 3.61 -2.54 -36.92
N LEU A 18 3.50 -3.87 -37.11
CA LEU A 18 3.22 -4.82 -36.02
C LEU A 18 4.44 -5.17 -35.14
N LEU A 19 5.66 -4.78 -35.51
CA LEU A 19 6.89 -5.10 -34.77
C LEU A 19 7.42 -3.93 -33.91
N PHE A 20 6.72 -2.80 -33.90
CA PHE A 20 6.92 -1.70 -32.94
C PHE A 20 5.80 -1.66 -31.91
N ALA A 21 5.40 -2.83 -31.39
CA ALA A 21 4.89 -2.84 -30.02
C ALA A 21 6.08 -2.40 -29.15
N THR A 22 6.13 -1.10 -28.82
CA THR A 22 6.95 -0.64 -27.71
C THR A 22 6.62 -1.56 -26.55
N LEU A 23 7.57 -2.40 -26.16
CA LEU A 23 7.56 -3.02 -24.84
C LEU A 23 7.60 -1.84 -23.88
N VAL A 24 6.43 -1.29 -23.55
CA VAL A 24 6.24 -0.59 -22.30
C VAL A 24 6.52 -1.68 -21.29
N ALA A 25 7.74 -1.68 -20.74
CA ALA A 25 8.04 -2.55 -19.62
C ALA A 25 7.03 -2.16 -18.55
N SER A 26 6.04 -3.03 -18.33
CA SER A 26 5.14 -2.86 -17.20
C SER A 26 6.01 -2.85 -15.95
N ILE A 27 5.74 -1.91 -15.06
CA ILE A 27 6.41 -1.85 -13.76
C ILE A 27 6.20 -3.21 -13.06
N SER A 28 7.29 -3.83 -12.63
CA SER A 28 7.24 -5.19 -12.07
C SER A 28 6.46 -5.21 -10.76
N PRO A 29 5.40 -6.02 -10.61
CA PRO A 29 4.76 -6.21 -9.32
C PRO A 29 5.72 -6.63 -8.21
N ILE A 30 5.53 -6.07 -7.00
CA ILE A 30 6.30 -6.44 -5.82
C ILE A 30 5.65 -7.62 -5.10
N SER A 31 6.46 -8.55 -4.62
CA SER A 31 6.06 -9.75 -3.89
C SER A 31 6.75 -9.83 -2.53
N ILE A 32 6.17 -10.62 -1.61
CA ILE A 32 6.76 -10.92 -0.30
C ILE A 32 7.42 -12.29 -0.34
N LYS A 33 8.61 -12.39 0.26
CA LYS A 33 9.21 -13.64 0.69
C LYS A 33 9.81 -13.42 2.07
N GLY A 34 9.31 -14.15 3.08
CA GLY A 34 9.68 -13.93 4.48
C GLY A 34 9.46 -12.47 4.90
N SER A 35 10.44 -11.88 5.57
CA SER A 35 10.39 -10.49 6.05
C SER A 35 10.80 -9.43 5.00
N LYS A 36 10.91 -9.81 3.72
CA LYS A 36 11.46 -8.95 2.66
C LYS A 36 10.54 -8.83 1.44
N LEU A 37 10.64 -7.68 0.76
CA LEU A 37 9.96 -7.36 -0.50
C LEU A 37 10.89 -7.59 -1.70
N TYR A 38 10.33 -8.00 -2.83
CA TYR A 38 11.09 -8.28 -4.04
C TYR A 38 10.34 -7.92 -5.32
N ASP A 39 11.06 -7.42 -6.31
CA ASP A 39 10.55 -7.32 -7.68
C ASP A 39 10.55 -8.68 -8.40
N GLN A 40 10.04 -8.70 -9.64
CA GLN A 40 9.95 -9.91 -10.46
C GLN A 40 11.31 -10.48 -10.86
N ASP A 41 12.36 -9.67 -10.89
CA ASP A 41 13.73 -10.09 -11.19
C ASP A 41 14.43 -10.67 -9.94
N GLY A 42 13.74 -10.68 -8.79
CA GLY A 42 14.25 -11.20 -7.53
C GLY A 42 15.21 -10.24 -6.83
N LYS A 43 15.23 -8.96 -7.19
CA LYS A 43 15.98 -7.95 -6.46
C LYS A 43 15.15 -7.48 -5.27
N GLN A 44 15.78 -7.38 -4.09
CA GLN A 44 15.11 -6.89 -2.91
C GLN A 44 14.66 -5.44 -3.12
N PHE A 45 13.38 -5.20 -2.84
CA PHE A 45 12.74 -3.90 -2.91
C PHE A 45 12.76 -3.24 -1.53
N PHE A 46 13.16 -1.97 -1.48
CA PHE A 46 13.09 -1.14 -0.28
C PHE A 46 12.21 0.07 -0.58
N VAL A 47 11.21 0.31 0.26
CA VAL A 47 10.32 1.45 0.16
C VAL A 47 11.11 2.74 0.43
N LYS A 48 11.11 3.64 -0.56
CA LYS A 48 11.50 5.05 -0.43
C LYS A 48 10.27 5.85 -0.81
N GLY A 49 9.47 6.23 0.18
CA GLY A 49 8.14 6.74 -0.07
C GLY A 49 7.86 8.12 0.50
N VAL A 50 6.76 8.69 0.02
CA VAL A 50 6.14 9.93 0.53
C VAL A 50 4.63 9.73 0.61
N ILE A 51 3.99 10.28 1.64
CA ILE A 51 2.53 10.32 1.73
C ILE A 51 1.99 11.35 0.73
N TYR A 52 1.13 10.90 -0.18
CA TYR A 52 0.44 11.72 -1.17
C TYR A 52 -1.04 11.76 -0.77
N ALA A 53 -1.41 12.77 -0.01
CA ALA A 53 -2.77 12.94 0.50
C ALA A 53 -3.20 14.40 0.41
N GLY A 54 -4.51 14.60 0.29
CA GLY A 54 -5.13 15.91 0.34
C GLY A 54 -5.50 16.31 1.77
N VAL A 55 -6.06 17.52 1.92
CA VAL A 55 -6.70 17.92 3.18
C VAL A 55 -7.97 17.08 3.37
N GLY A 56 -8.06 16.33 4.47
CA GLY A 56 -9.18 15.43 4.74
C GLY A 56 -9.18 14.19 3.84
N GLU A 57 -10.36 13.60 3.60
CA GLU A 57 -10.50 12.35 2.82
C GLU A 57 -10.60 12.59 1.31
N ILE A 58 -9.84 13.55 0.79
CA ILE A 58 -9.81 13.85 -0.65
C ILE A 58 -9.03 12.74 -1.36
N ASP A 59 -9.68 12.17 -2.37
CA ASP A 59 -9.05 11.26 -3.31
C ASP A 59 -8.17 12.01 -4.31
N VAL A 60 -6.86 11.99 -4.05
CA VAL A 60 -5.82 12.65 -4.85
C VAL A 60 -5.45 11.88 -6.12
N LEU A 61 -5.99 10.68 -6.34
CA LEU A 61 -5.66 9.84 -7.49
C LEU A 61 -6.63 10.02 -8.67
N ARG A 62 -7.42 11.11 -8.67
CA ARG A 62 -8.47 11.37 -9.67
C ARG A 62 -8.04 12.25 -10.84
N ASP A 63 -7.04 13.10 -10.65
CA ASP A 63 -6.56 14.00 -11.71
C ASP A 63 -5.26 13.46 -12.32
N GLY A 64 -5.41 12.70 -13.41
CA GLY A 64 -4.26 12.12 -14.12
C GLY A 64 -3.24 13.15 -14.62
N LYS A 65 -3.65 14.40 -14.92
CA LYS A 65 -2.71 15.45 -15.35
C LYS A 65 -1.91 15.95 -14.16
N GLN A 66 -2.56 16.17 -13.02
CA GLN A 66 -1.87 16.56 -11.80
C GLN A 66 -0.91 15.46 -11.32
N CYS A 67 -1.38 14.21 -11.28
CA CYS A 67 -0.54 13.05 -10.97
C CYS A 67 0.68 12.95 -11.91
N GLN A 68 0.53 13.27 -13.20
CA GLN A 68 1.65 13.25 -14.15
C GLN A 68 2.73 14.29 -13.84
N LEU A 69 2.32 15.49 -13.39
CA LEU A 69 3.22 16.55 -12.95
C LEU A 69 3.94 16.14 -11.66
N ASP A 70 3.18 15.74 -10.65
CA ASP A 70 3.70 15.38 -9.33
C ASP A 70 4.60 14.15 -9.40
N ALA A 71 4.21 13.11 -10.16
CA ALA A 71 5.04 11.93 -10.40
C ALA A 71 6.38 12.28 -11.05
N GLY A 72 6.44 13.32 -11.89
CA GLY A 72 7.69 13.83 -12.45
C GLY A 72 8.61 14.38 -11.37
N LEU A 73 8.08 15.25 -10.51
CA LEU A 73 8.85 15.84 -9.40
C LEU A 73 9.25 14.76 -8.37
N MET A 74 8.35 13.84 -8.05
CA MET A 74 8.61 12.70 -7.17
C MET A 74 9.68 11.75 -7.73
N LYS A 75 9.71 11.54 -9.05
CA LYS A 75 10.78 10.77 -9.70
C LYS A 75 12.15 11.42 -9.48
N ASP A 76 12.21 12.74 -9.57
CA ASP A 76 13.42 13.55 -9.38
C ASP A 76 13.83 13.61 -7.90
N LEU A 77 12.86 13.61 -6.98
CA LEU A 77 13.08 13.45 -5.54
C LEU A 77 13.76 12.11 -5.22
N GLY A 78 13.55 11.09 -6.05
CA GLY A 78 14.15 9.75 -5.89
C GLY A 78 13.27 8.76 -5.13
N ILE A 79 11.97 9.03 -5.01
CA ILE A 79 11.02 8.09 -4.40
C ILE A 79 10.64 6.97 -5.39
N ASN A 80 10.20 5.85 -4.83
CA ASN A 80 9.62 4.74 -5.58
C ASN A 80 8.23 4.35 -5.09
N THR A 81 7.69 5.00 -4.05
CA THR A 81 6.39 4.64 -3.47
C THR A 81 5.63 5.90 -3.03
N ILE A 82 4.34 5.96 -3.29
CA ILE A 82 3.44 6.87 -2.59
C ILE A 82 2.48 6.08 -1.70
N ARG A 83 2.12 6.63 -0.54
CA ARG A 83 0.99 6.15 0.26
C ARG A 83 -0.14 7.15 0.19
N VAL A 84 -1.36 6.68 -0.07
CA VAL A 84 -2.57 7.50 -0.15
C VAL A 84 -3.55 7.10 0.96
N TYR A 85 -4.12 8.07 1.66
CA TYR A 85 -5.03 7.85 2.81
C TYR A 85 -6.48 7.53 2.43
N GLY A 86 -6.70 7.11 1.20
CA GLY A 86 -8.00 6.68 0.70
C GLY A 86 -8.13 6.90 -0.81
N ALA A 87 -9.09 6.19 -1.40
CA ALA A 87 -9.52 6.37 -2.77
C ALA A 87 -11.04 6.09 -2.88
N ASP A 88 -11.73 6.81 -3.76
CA ASP A 88 -13.13 6.56 -4.09
C ASP A 88 -13.20 5.55 -5.24
N SER A 89 -13.35 4.26 -4.91
CA SER A 89 -13.37 3.16 -5.88
C SER A 89 -14.48 3.23 -6.93
N THR A 90 -15.40 4.22 -6.86
CA THR A 90 -16.38 4.53 -7.91
C THR A 90 -15.81 5.43 -9.03
N LYS A 91 -14.61 5.98 -8.86
CA LYS A 91 -13.97 6.91 -9.80
C LYS A 91 -12.92 6.20 -10.64
N ASP A 92 -12.56 6.83 -11.75
CA ASP A 92 -11.46 6.36 -12.60
C ASP A 92 -10.12 6.84 -12.04
N HIS A 93 -9.20 5.90 -11.81
CA HIS A 93 -7.83 6.18 -11.34
C HIS A 93 -6.78 5.86 -12.40
N LYS A 94 -7.19 5.38 -13.59
CA LYS A 94 -6.27 4.86 -14.61
C LYS A 94 -5.15 5.85 -14.95
N GLY A 95 -5.50 7.13 -15.15
CA GLY A 95 -4.53 8.16 -15.49
C GLY A 95 -3.45 8.37 -14.43
N CYS A 96 -3.81 8.37 -13.14
CA CYS A 96 -2.85 8.51 -12.05
C CYS A 96 -2.01 7.25 -11.87
N MET A 97 -2.63 6.07 -11.91
CA MET A 97 -1.90 4.80 -11.80
C MET A 97 -0.87 4.66 -12.91
N GLU A 98 -1.21 5.01 -14.15
CA GLU A 98 -0.28 5.05 -15.29
C GLU A 98 0.82 6.11 -15.13
N ALA A 99 0.47 7.31 -14.64
CA ALA A 99 1.44 8.36 -14.39
C ALA A 99 2.53 7.92 -13.40
N PHE A 100 2.15 7.34 -12.25
CA PHE A 100 3.10 6.84 -11.25
C PHE A 100 3.87 5.61 -11.76
N ALA A 101 3.19 4.65 -12.41
CA ALA A 101 3.83 3.47 -13.01
C ALA A 101 4.92 3.86 -14.02
N SER A 102 4.66 4.86 -14.88
CA SER A 102 5.63 5.36 -15.87
C SER A 102 6.91 5.94 -15.27
N LYS A 103 6.87 6.26 -13.96
CA LYS A 103 7.99 6.79 -13.18
C LYS A 103 8.61 5.74 -12.24
N GLY A 104 8.16 4.49 -12.31
CA GLY A 104 8.61 3.44 -11.38
C GLY A 104 8.12 3.67 -9.95
N ILE A 105 7.00 4.36 -9.78
CA ILE A 105 6.41 4.67 -8.47
C ILE A 105 5.22 3.74 -8.21
N TYR A 106 5.30 3.01 -7.10
CA TYR A 106 4.23 2.17 -6.59
C TYR A 106 3.26 2.96 -5.72
N VAL A 107 2.02 2.48 -5.62
CA VAL A 107 0.95 3.09 -4.85
C VAL A 107 0.53 2.14 -3.73
N TRP A 108 0.70 2.60 -2.50
CA TRP A 108 0.17 1.97 -1.29
C TRP A 108 -1.16 2.65 -0.96
N VAL A 109 -2.25 1.89 -0.96
CA VAL A 109 -3.62 2.42 -0.83
C VAL A 109 -4.21 2.07 0.53
N ASP A 110 -4.60 3.05 1.33
CA ASP A 110 -5.35 2.80 2.55
C ASP A 110 -6.82 2.48 2.20
N LEU A 111 -7.31 1.35 2.70
CA LEU A 111 -8.71 0.93 2.63
C LEU A 111 -9.52 1.64 3.71
N SER A 112 -8.95 1.71 4.91
CA SER A 112 -9.52 2.46 6.03
C SER A 112 -9.32 3.95 5.84
N THR A 113 -10.34 4.73 6.15
CA THR A 113 -10.28 6.19 6.27
C THR A 113 -10.87 6.61 7.61
N GLU A 114 -10.73 7.88 8.01
CA GLU A 114 -11.28 8.37 9.28
C GLU A 114 -12.80 8.15 9.40
N SER A 115 -13.54 8.30 8.29
CA SER A 115 -14.97 8.04 8.19
C SER A 115 -15.33 6.57 8.01
N ARG A 116 -14.37 5.72 7.63
CA ARG A 116 -14.56 4.31 7.29
C ARG A 116 -13.42 3.47 7.86
N LYS A 117 -13.45 3.25 9.17
CA LYS A 117 -12.52 2.36 9.88
C LYS A 117 -13.27 1.49 10.86
N ILE A 118 -12.59 0.46 11.37
CA ILE A 118 -13.07 -0.26 12.55
C ILE A 118 -13.11 0.75 13.70
N ASP A 119 -14.29 0.95 14.27
CA ASP A 119 -14.55 1.97 15.29
C ASP A 119 -13.79 1.61 16.58
N ASP A 120 -12.90 2.49 17.01
CA ASP A 120 -12.16 2.43 18.28
C ASP A 120 -12.78 3.35 19.35
N ASN A 121 -13.91 4.00 19.05
CA ASN A 121 -14.58 4.89 19.99
C ASN A 121 -14.92 4.15 21.29
N ALA A 122 -14.53 4.77 22.41
CA ALA A 122 -14.72 4.27 23.77
C ALA A 122 -16.16 3.84 24.11
N GLN A 123 -17.17 4.31 23.36
CA GLN A 123 -18.59 4.01 23.59
C GLN A 123 -19.12 2.79 22.81
N LYS A 124 -18.35 2.18 21.89
CA LYS A 124 -18.79 1.01 21.10
C LYS A 124 -17.80 -0.15 21.20
N THR A 125 -18.25 -1.35 20.81
CA THR A 125 -17.37 -2.50 20.59
C THR A 125 -16.78 -2.39 19.18
N PRO A 126 -15.46 -2.52 19.00
CA PRO A 126 -14.87 -2.55 17.66
C PRO A 126 -15.38 -3.76 16.87
N GLU A 127 -15.96 -3.51 15.70
CA GLU A 127 -16.61 -4.55 14.89
C GLU A 127 -16.12 -4.53 13.44
N TRP A 128 -15.78 -5.72 12.94
CA TRP A 128 -15.70 -5.96 11.50
C TRP A 128 -17.12 -6.19 10.98
N THR A 129 -17.56 -5.43 9.99
CA THR A 129 -18.96 -5.43 9.52
C THR A 129 -19.06 -5.67 8.02
N MET A 130 -20.22 -6.12 7.55
CA MET A 130 -20.48 -6.29 6.11
C MET A 130 -20.33 -4.99 5.31
N ASN A 131 -20.58 -3.83 5.93
CA ASN A 131 -20.39 -2.54 5.28
C ASN A 131 -18.90 -2.27 5.04
N LEU A 132 -18.07 -2.43 6.08
CA LEU A 132 -16.61 -2.31 5.94
C LEU A 132 -16.05 -3.33 4.96
N TYR A 133 -16.48 -4.59 5.04
CA TYR A 133 -16.11 -5.64 4.08
C TYR A 133 -16.43 -5.24 2.65
N THR A 134 -17.67 -4.78 2.38
CA THR A 134 -18.09 -4.38 1.02
C THR A 134 -17.30 -3.19 0.51
N ASN A 135 -17.04 -2.20 1.38
CA ASN A 135 -16.29 -1.00 1.00
C ASN A 135 -14.82 -1.35 0.68
N PHE A 136 -14.16 -2.10 1.56
CA PHE A 136 -12.75 -2.47 1.42
C PHE A 136 -12.54 -3.39 0.22
N THR A 137 -13.41 -4.40 0.04
CA THR A 137 -13.33 -5.29 -1.12
C THR A 137 -13.63 -4.58 -2.44
N SER A 138 -14.51 -3.58 -2.47
CA SER A 138 -14.72 -2.71 -3.66
C SER A 138 -13.43 -1.97 -4.05
N THR A 139 -12.71 -1.42 -3.07
CA THR A 139 -11.42 -0.77 -3.33
C THR A 139 -10.35 -1.76 -3.79
N ILE A 140 -10.25 -2.95 -3.17
CA ILE A 140 -9.35 -4.01 -3.66
C ILE A 140 -9.70 -4.39 -5.10
N ASP A 141 -10.98 -4.59 -5.42
CA ASP A 141 -11.45 -4.98 -6.76
C ASP A 141 -11.15 -3.92 -7.83
N HIS A 142 -11.16 -2.65 -7.43
CA HIS A 142 -10.82 -1.53 -8.31
C HIS A 142 -9.31 -1.48 -8.60
N PHE A 143 -8.47 -1.65 -7.58
CA PHE A 143 -7.04 -1.39 -7.67
C PHE A 143 -6.19 -2.63 -7.98
N ALA A 144 -6.66 -3.85 -7.70
CA ALA A 144 -5.85 -5.07 -7.81
C ALA A 144 -5.36 -5.41 -9.24
N GLY A 145 -5.92 -4.76 -10.27
CA GLY A 145 -5.47 -4.90 -11.65
C GLY A 145 -4.25 -4.05 -12.03
N TYR A 146 -3.81 -3.12 -11.20
CA TYR A 146 -2.64 -2.28 -11.48
C TYR A 146 -1.36 -2.91 -10.89
N ASP A 147 -0.37 -3.14 -11.74
CA ASP A 147 0.89 -3.78 -11.34
C ASP A 147 1.65 -2.97 -10.28
N ASN A 148 1.50 -1.64 -10.28
CA ASN A 148 2.15 -0.75 -9.31
C ASN A 148 1.40 -0.60 -7.99
N VAL A 149 0.34 -1.36 -7.69
CA VAL A 149 -0.22 -1.37 -6.34
C VAL A 149 0.70 -2.15 -5.40
N LEU A 150 1.35 -1.45 -4.46
CA LEU A 150 2.29 -2.07 -3.54
C LEU A 150 1.57 -2.88 -2.46
N ALA A 151 0.57 -2.29 -1.81
CA ALA A 151 -0.06 -2.81 -0.61
C ALA A 151 -1.41 -2.12 -0.34
N PHE A 152 -2.23 -2.75 0.51
CA PHE A 152 -3.47 -2.18 1.03
C PHE A 152 -3.45 -2.09 2.57
N THR A 153 -3.64 -0.89 3.14
CA THR A 153 -3.76 -0.72 4.61
C THR A 153 -5.20 -0.94 5.04
N LEU A 154 -5.48 -1.94 5.86
CA LEU A 154 -6.83 -2.23 6.37
C LEU A 154 -7.21 -1.37 7.59
N GLY A 155 -6.21 -0.83 8.29
CA GLY A 155 -6.40 -0.06 9.52
C GLY A 155 -5.09 0.59 9.96
N PHE A 156 -5.22 1.73 10.64
CA PHE A 156 -4.11 2.45 11.25
C PHE A 156 -4.53 2.97 12.62
N ASN A 157 -3.62 2.91 13.60
CA ASN A 157 -3.77 3.49 14.95
C ASN A 157 -5.04 3.07 15.74
N THR A 158 -5.78 2.04 15.28
CA THR A 158 -7.02 1.55 15.89
C THR A 158 -6.76 0.77 17.17
N LEU A 159 -5.59 0.13 17.26
CA LEU A 159 -5.08 -0.49 18.48
C LEU A 159 -4.42 0.59 19.34
N ASP A 160 -5.24 1.42 19.96
CA ASP A 160 -4.77 2.43 20.90
C ASP A 160 -4.38 1.82 22.25
N ASN A 161 -3.68 2.60 23.08
CA ASN A 161 -3.17 2.18 24.39
C ASN A 161 -4.27 2.03 25.46
N THR A 162 -5.47 1.60 25.08
CA THR A 162 -6.56 1.27 25.99
C THR A 162 -6.86 -0.23 25.91
N ILE A 163 -7.49 -0.75 26.97
CA ILE A 163 -7.99 -2.13 26.99
C ILE A 163 -8.92 -2.38 25.77
N LYS A 164 -9.76 -1.40 25.41
CA LYS A 164 -10.66 -1.52 24.26
C LYS A 164 -9.93 -1.47 22.91
N GLY A 165 -8.92 -0.61 22.77
CA GLY A 165 -8.06 -0.57 21.59
C GLY A 165 -7.41 -1.93 21.34
N SER A 166 -6.88 -2.58 22.38
CA SER A 166 -6.33 -3.93 22.23
C SER A 166 -7.37 -4.95 21.74
N VAL A 167 -8.63 -4.84 22.16
CA VAL A 167 -9.74 -5.73 21.72
C VAL A 167 -10.08 -5.53 20.23
N ALA A 168 -9.87 -4.34 19.68
CA ALA A 168 -10.04 -4.10 18.24
C ALA A 168 -9.13 -4.99 17.39
N GLY A 169 -8.05 -5.53 17.96
CA GLY A 169 -7.16 -6.48 17.30
C GLY A 169 -7.90 -7.68 16.73
N ILE A 170 -8.95 -8.14 17.40
CA ILE A 170 -9.77 -9.27 16.94
C ILE A 170 -10.44 -8.92 15.61
N ALA A 171 -11.02 -7.73 15.49
CA ALA A 171 -11.64 -7.25 14.26
C ALA A 171 -10.60 -7.01 13.15
N ILE A 172 -9.40 -6.53 13.50
CA ILE A 172 -8.28 -6.35 12.56
C ILE A 172 -7.84 -7.70 11.96
N LYS A 173 -7.65 -8.74 12.78
CA LYS A 173 -7.32 -10.10 12.30
C LYS A 173 -8.46 -10.72 11.48
N ALA A 174 -9.73 -10.47 11.86
CA ALA A 174 -10.90 -10.88 11.08
C ALA A 174 -10.89 -10.27 9.68
N ALA A 175 -10.68 -8.95 9.60
CA ALA A 175 -10.60 -8.20 8.36
C ALA A 175 -9.43 -8.69 7.49
N ALA A 176 -8.24 -8.89 8.07
CA ALA A 176 -7.08 -9.42 7.34
C ALA A 176 -7.41 -10.78 6.69
N ARG A 177 -7.97 -11.73 7.46
CA ARG A 177 -8.40 -13.04 6.94
C ARG A 177 -9.38 -12.89 5.79
N ASP A 178 -10.46 -12.13 5.97
CA ASP A 178 -11.57 -12.06 5.02
C ASP A 178 -11.17 -11.31 3.73
N LEU A 179 -10.36 -10.25 3.83
CA LEU A 179 -9.86 -9.51 2.67
C LEU A 179 -8.86 -10.34 1.84
N LYS A 180 -7.99 -11.12 2.49
CA LYS A 180 -7.08 -12.06 1.82
C LYS A 180 -7.89 -13.15 1.10
N ALA A 181 -8.89 -13.71 1.77
CA ALA A 181 -9.76 -14.72 1.16
C ALA A 181 -10.53 -14.18 -0.06
N PHE A 182 -11.07 -12.96 0.01
CA PHE A 182 -11.68 -12.29 -1.15
C PHE A 182 -10.69 -12.08 -2.30
N ARG A 183 -9.51 -11.51 -2.00
CA ARG A 183 -8.44 -11.27 -2.99
C ARG A 183 -8.06 -12.55 -3.72
N ASP A 184 -7.87 -13.62 -2.96
CA ASP A 184 -7.42 -14.92 -3.48
C ASP A 184 -8.54 -15.59 -4.30
N ALA A 185 -9.80 -15.52 -3.86
CA ALA A 185 -10.96 -16.03 -4.61
C ALA A 185 -11.20 -15.28 -5.94
N ARG A 186 -10.86 -13.99 -6.00
CA ARG A 186 -10.86 -13.22 -7.26
C ARG A 186 -9.75 -13.66 -8.22
N GLY A 187 -8.72 -14.36 -7.75
CA GLY A 187 -7.52 -14.70 -8.53
C GLY A 187 -6.63 -13.47 -8.78
N TYR A 188 -6.61 -12.54 -7.83
CA TYR A 188 -5.69 -11.41 -7.85
C TYR A 188 -4.30 -11.82 -7.40
N ARG A 189 -3.29 -11.02 -7.74
CA ARG A 189 -1.95 -11.15 -7.16
C ARG A 189 -2.07 -11.07 -5.63
N PRO A 190 -1.23 -11.77 -4.86
CA PRO A 190 -1.17 -11.62 -3.40
C PRO A 190 -0.61 -10.24 -2.99
N ILE A 191 -1.37 -9.17 -3.27
CA ILE A 191 -1.07 -7.81 -2.83
C ILE A 191 -1.18 -7.79 -1.29
N PRO A 192 -0.12 -7.37 -0.58
CA PRO A 192 -0.08 -7.38 0.87
C PRO A 192 -1.23 -6.60 1.52
N ILE A 193 -1.85 -7.21 2.52
CA ILE A 193 -2.79 -6.57 3.44
C ILE A 193 -2.03 -6.13 4.70
N VAL A 194 -2.09 -4.84 5.05
CA VAL A 194 -1.24 -4.20 6.05
C VAL A 194 -2.05 -3.62 7.19
N TYR A 195 -1.51 -3.70 8.41
CA TYR A 195 -1.94 -2.88 9.54
C TYR A 195 -0.81 -1.94 9.95
N ALA A 196 -1.12 -0.67 10.26
CA ALA A 196 -0.14 0.33 10.67
C ALA A 196 -0.41 0.83 12.10
N GLN A 197 0.64 1.11 12.86
CA GLN A 197 0.53 1.53 14.26
C GLN A 197 1.51 2.66 14.59
N GLY A 198 1.01 3.67 15.31
CA GLY A 198 1.76 4.79 15.86
C GLY A 198 2.63 4.38 17.03
N PRO A 199 3.64 5.19 17.40
CA PRO A 199 4.73 4.77 18.28
C PRO A 199 4.39 5.08 19.75
N ASP A 200 3.60 4.23 20.37
CA ASP A 200 3.36 4.25 21.82
C ASP A 200 3.93 2.96 22.44
N GLU A 201 5.16 3.01 22.94
CA GLU A 201 5.80 1.84 23.58
C GLU A 201 5.48 1.80 25.08
N PRO A 202 5.24 0.60 25.67
CA PRO A 202 5.44 -0.74 25.08
C PRO A 202 4.26 -1.28 24.24
N HIS A 203 3.21 -0.50 24.01
CA HIS A 203 1.97 -0.96 23.37
C HIS A 203 2.15 -1.33 21.89
N THR A 204 2.96 -0.58 21.15
CA THR A 204 3.19 -0.78 19.70
C THR A 204 3.81 -2.14 19.40
N SER A 205 4.76 -2.58 20.23
CA SER A 205 5.31 -3.93 20.13
C SER A 205 4.24 -5.02 20.29
N LYS A 206 3.26 -4.84 21.20
CA LYS A 206 2.17 -5.78 21.42
C LYS A 206 1.20 -5.80 20.24
N CYS A 207 0.90 -4.64 19.66
CA CYS A 207 0.11 -4.53 18.43
C CYS A 207 0.75 -5.32 17.30
N GLY A 208 2.04 -5.09 17.05
CA GLY A 208 2.82 -5.83 16.06
C GLY A 208 2.78 -7.35 16.30
N GLN A 209 3.03 -7.77 17.55
CA GLN A 209 3.06 -9.20 17.91
C GLN A 209 1.72 -9.85 17.63
N PHE A 210 0.63 -9.19 17.99
CA PHE A 210 -0.71 -9.74 17.86
C PHE A 210 -1.18 -9.87 16.40
N VAL A 211 -0.92 -8.87 15.56
CA VAL A 211 -1.34 -8.91 14.15
C VAL A 211 -0.45 -9.82 13.30
N ALA A 212 0.73 -10.20 13.79
CA ALA A 212 1.68 -11.09 13.11
C ALA A 212 1.68 -12.54 13.64
N CYS A 213 0.98 -12.84 14.73
CA CYS A 213 0.94 -14.19 15.32
C CYS A 213 -0.28 -15.03 14.86
N GLY A 214 -0.19 -16.36 14.95
CA GLY A 214 -1.30 -17.27 14.65
C GLY A 214 -1.65 -17.38 13.17
N ASP A 215 -2.88 -17.81 12.85
CA ASP A 215 -3.29 -18.13 11.47
C ASP A 215 -3.86 -16.93 10.68
N ASN A 216 -4.31 -15.88 11.38
CA ASN A 216 -5.06 -14.76 10.81
C ASN A 216 -4.24 -13.47 10.77
N THR A 217 -3.03 -13.55 10.19
CA THR A 217 -2.06 -12.47 10.20
C THR A 217 -2.26 -11.48 9.06
N VAL A 218 -1.79 -10.25 9.29
CA VAL A 218 -1.46 -9.32 8.21
C VAL A 218 -0.26 -9.84 7.41
N ASP A 219 -0.10 -9.34 6.18
CA ASP A 219 1.02 -9.69 5.29
C ASP A 219 2.24 -8.80 5.54
N MET A 220 2.04 -7.56 6.02
CA MET A 220 3.09 -6.62 6.44
C MET A 220 2.61 -5.80 7.64
N PHE A 221 3.56 -5.21 8.38
CA PHE A 221 3.26 -4.28 9.47
C PHE A 221 3.89 -2.91 9.20
N GLY A 222 3.09 -1.87 9.40
CA GLY A 222 3.50 -0.47 9.29
C GLY A 222 3.77 0.15 10.65
N ILE A 223 4.87 0.89 10.76
CA ILE A 223 5.14 1.76 11.90
C ILE A 223 4.92 3.20 11.44
N ASN A 224 3.96 3.88 12.05
CA ASN A 224 3.86 5.33 11.94
C ASN A 224 4.73 5.93 13.05
N ASN A 225 5.75 6.70 12.71
CA ASN A 225 6.67 7.30 13.67
C ASN A 225 6.77 8.83 13.50
N ASP A 226 6.01 9.55 14.32
CA ASP A 226 5.98 11.02 14.29
C ASP A 226 6.70 11.67 15.49
N ILE A 227 7.22 10.86 16.42
CA ILE A 227 7.76 11.36 17.70
C ILE A 227 9.29 11.27 17.80
N TRP A 228 9.93 10.36 17.07
CA TRP A 228 11.39 10.20 17.14
C TRP A 228 12.07 11.05 16.08
N CYS A 229 12.44 12.28 16.46
CA CYS A 229 13.21 13.22 15.64
C CYS A 229 14.72 12.93 15.61
N ASP A 230 15.28 12.27 16.63
CA ASP A 230 16.69 11.91 16.74
C ASP A 230 16.79 10.41 17.05
N ILE A 231 17.31 9.63 16.09
CA ILE A 231 16.83 8.24 15.94
C ILE A 231 17.79 7.14 16.36
N SER A 232 18.99 7.46 16.86
CA SER A 232 19.96 6.40 17.22
C SER A 232 19.42 5.43 18.29
N SER A 233 18.86 5.94 19.39
CA SER A 233 18.33 5.08 20.47
C SER A 233 16.98 4.44 20.15
N GLY A 234 16.13 5.11 19.36
CA GLY A 234 14.81 4.60 18.99
C GLY A 234 14.89 3.45 17.98
N LEU A 235 15.77 3.54 16.98
CA LEU A 235 15.90 2.50 15.96
C LEU A 235 16.45 1.18 16.51
N ASP A 236 17.40 1.22 17.45
CA ASP A 236 17.95 0.01 18.06
C ASP A 236 16.88 -0.75 18.86
N MET A 237 16.04 -0.02 19.61
CA MET A 237 14.89 -0.58 20.31
C MET A 237 13.91 -1.22 19.34
N MET A 238 13.52 -0.50 18.27
CA MET A 238 12.60 -1.03 17.27
C MET A 238 13.17 -2.26 16.57
N HIS A 239 14.46 -2.22 16.24
CA HIS A 239 15.14 -3.36 15.68
C HIS A 239 15.03 -4.57 16.62
N GLU A 240 15.35 -4.42 17.90
CA GLU A 240 15.29 -5.54 18.86
C GLU A 240 13.85 -6.08 19.03
N LEU A 241 12.84 -5.22 18.95
CA LEU A 241 11.43 -5.62 19.06
C LEU A 241 10.92 -6.41 17.84
N PHE A 242 11.44 -6.11 16.64
CA PHE A 242 10.90 -6.63 15.38
C PHE A 242 11.84 -7.60 14.63
N LYS A 243 13.08 -7.81 15.09
CA LYS A 243 14.10 -8.60 14.38
C LYS A 243 13.69 -10.03 14.03
N ASP A 244 12.81 -10.64 14.81
CA ASP A 244 12.41 -12.04 14.65
C ASP A 244 11.09 -12.20 13.86
N TYR A 245 10.52 -11.11 13.33
CA TYR A 245 9.25 -11.17 12.61
C TYR A 245 9.43 -11.77 11.22
N ASN A 246 8.52 -12.69 10.87
CA ASN A 246 8.47 -13.34 9.56
C ASN A 246 7.72 -12.54 8.48
N ILE A 247 7.29 -11.31 8.78
CA ILE A 247 6.61 -10.41 7.85
C ILE A 247 7.42 -9.14 7.64
N PRO A 248 7.33 -8.48 6.46
CA PRO A 248 8.00 -7.21 6.24
C PRO A 248 7.49 -6.10 7.16
N ILE A 249 8.42 -5.33 7.72
CA ILE A 249 8.14 -4.15 8.54
C ILE A 249 8.56 -2.91 7.77
N VAL A 250 7.68 -1.92 7.63
CA VAL A 250 7.97 -0.65 6.95
C VAL A 250 7.64 0.50 7.91
N PHE A 251 8.48 1.53 7.94
CA PHE A 251 8.07 2.81 8.54
C PHE A 251 7.07 3.47 7.60
N SER A 252 5.80 3.19 7.79
CA SER A 252 4.69 3.57 6.91
C SER A 252 4.32 5.05 6.98
N GLU A 253 4.87 5.76 7.96
CA GLU A 253 4.79 7.21 8.12
C GLU A 253 5.95 7.66 9.01
N THR A 254 6.64 8.74 8.63
CA THR A 254 7.65 9.39 9.48
C THR A 254 7.94 10.82 9.05
N GLY A 255 8.84 11.50 9.75
CA GLY A 255 9.31 12.84 9.41
C GLY A 255 9.03 13.86 10.50
N CYS A 256 9.31 13.51 11.76
CA CYS A 256 9.13 14.34 12.95
C CYS A 256 9.67 15.77 12.78
N GLY A 257 8.96 16.75 13.36
CA GLY A 257 9.43 18.14 13.44
C GLY A 257 9.12 19.00 12.20
N GLY A 258 7.88 18.94 11.71
CA GLY A 258 7.38 19.84 10.65
C GLY A 258 7.76 21.31 10.92
N ASP A 259 8.01 22.07 9.84
CA ASP A 259 8.46 23.48 9.76
C ASP A 259 9.50 23.73 8.65
N ASN A 260 9.63 22.81 7.69
CA ASN A 260 10.64 22.89 6.62
C ASN A 260 12.08 22.93 7.14
N LYS A 261 12.35 22.23 8.25
CA LYS A 261 13.66 22.14 8.93
C LYS A 261 14.12 20.71 9.20
N ARG A 262 13.46 19.72 8.59
CA ARG A 262 13.73 18.31 8.87
C ARG A 262 15.08 17.90 8.27
N ASN A 263 15.87 17.18 9.07
CA ASN A 263 17.16 16.66 8.65
C ASN A 263 17.07 15.23 8.10
N PHE A 264 15.90 14.59 8.25
CA PHE A 264 15.62 13.21 7.85
C PHE A 264 16.61 12.18 8.44
N SER A 265 17.09 12.41 9.67
CA SER A 265 18.02 11.49 10.35
C SER A 265 17.47 10.07 10.45
N GLU A 266 16.16 9.93 10.57
CA GLU A 266 15.41 8.69 10.52
C GLU A 266 15.56 7.94 9.21
N VAL A 267 15.51 8.67 8.09
CA VAL A 267 15.66 8.09 6.75
C VAL A 267 17.08 7.54 6.59
N TYR A 268 18.09 8.27 7.07
CA TYR A 268 19.47 7.79 7.08
C TYR A 268 19.67 6.55 7.96
N GLY A 269 19.03 6.50 9.13
CA GLY A 269 19.11 5.34 10.02
C GLY A 269 18.40 4.10 9.46
N ILE A 270 17.22 4.27 8.85
CA ILE A 270 16.42 3.15 8.33
C ILE A 270 17.01 2.56 7.04
N LEU A 271 17.49 3.42 6.13
CA LEU A 271 17.98 2.99 4.81
C LEU A 271 19.51 2.89 4.72
N GLY A 272 20.25 3.35 5.73
CA GLY A 272 21.71 3.36 5.76
C GLY A 272 22.31 2.48 6.87
N GLY A 273 23.63 2.23 6.80
CA GLY A 273 24.39 1.55 7.85
C GLY A 273 24.22 0.02 7.91
N ASP A 274 24.16 -0.54 9.14
CA ASP A 274 24.05 -1.98 9.47
C ASP A 274 22.60 -2.45 9.76
N LEU A 275 21.63 -1.53 9.72
CA LEU A 275 20.19 -1.81 9.76
C LEU A 275 19.53 -2.23 8.42
N PRO A 276 20.11 -2.01 7.22
CA PRO A 276 19.57 -2.50 5.96
C PRO A 276 19.40 -4.02 6.01
N GLY A 277 18.16 -4.45 5.78
CA GLY A 277 17.80 -5.86 5.78
C GLY A 277 16.77 -6.26 6.84
N LYS A 278 16.46 -5.38 7.79
CA LYS A 278 15.50 -5.64 8.88
C LYS A 278 14.18 -4.87 8.71
N PHE A 279 14.28 -3.62 8.25
CA PHE A 279 13.13 -2.86 7.78
C PHE A 279 13.11 -2.84 6.24
N SER A 280 11.91 -2.90 5.68
CA SER A 280 11.64 -2.89 4.24
C SER A 280 11.44 -1.48 3.68
N GLY A 281 11.79 -0.44 4.44
CA GLY A 281 11.88 0.94 3.98
C GLY A 281 11.10 1.94 4.82
N VAL A 282 10.90 3.13 4.25
CA VAL A 282 10.34 4.31 4.93
C VAL A 282 9.45 5.13 3.99
N ILE A 283 8.39 5.72 4.54
CA ILE A 283 7.49 6.65 3.87
C ILE A 283 7.43 7.95 4.69
N VAL A 284 7.77 9.08 4.06
CA VAL A 284 7.83 10.40 4.70
C VAL A 284 6.49 11.15 4.57
N TYR A 285 6.00 11.71 5.67
CA TYR A 285 4.85 12.60 5.74
C TYR A 285 5.30 14.05 5.53
N GLU A 286 4.88 14.80 4.52
CA GLU A 286 4.00 14.45 3.39
C GLU A 286 4.35 15.30 2.15
N TRP A 287 3.75 15.00 1.00
CA TRP A 287 3.99 15.72 -0.24
C TRP A 287 3.51 17.17 -0.18
N ALA A 288 2.21 17.38 0.01
CA ALA A 288 1.61 18.69 -0.06
C ALA A 288 1.76 19.45 1.26
N GLN A 289 2.18 20.71 1.18
CA GLN A 289 2.24 21.61 2.33
C GLN A 289 0.84 21.96 2.81
N GLN A 290 0.49 21.47 4.00
CA GLN A 290 -0.74 21.81 4.70
C GLN A 290 -0.46 22.78 5.86
N GLU A 291 -1.48 23.03 6.69
CA GLU A 291 -1.41 23.89 7.88
C GLU A 291 -0.50 23.30 8.98
N ASN A 292 -0.23 21.99 8.92
CA ASN A 292 0.63 21.23 9.83
C ASN A 292 2.14 21.44 9.62
N ASN A 293 2.56 22.10 8.53
CA ASN A 293 3.95 22.35 8.16
C ASN A 293 4.85 21.15 7.79
N TYR A 294 4.27 20.05 7.28
CA TYR A 294 5.04 18.84 6.89
C TYR A 294 5.31 18.69 5.39
N GLY A 295 4.87 19.62 4.55
CA GLY A 295 4.95 19.47 3.09
C GLY A 295 6.36 19.50 2.53
N LEU A 296 6.54 18.82 1.39
CA LEU A 296 7.70 18.95 0.51
C LEU A 296 7.43 19.93 -0.65
N ALA A 297 6.17 20.12 -1.01
CA ALA A 297 5.71 20.88 -2.16
C ALA A 297 4.52 21.76 -1.76
N LYS A 298 4.59 23.06 -2.09
CA LYS A 298 3.53 24.04 -1.79
C LYS A 298 2.79 24.44 -3.06
N TYR A 299 1.49 24.14 -3.09
CA TYR A 299 0.59 24.58 -4.14
C TYR A 299 0.14 26.03 -3.91
N SER A 300 -0.24 26.71 -5.00
CA SER A 300 -0.82 28.06 -4.94
C SER A 300 -2.25 28.09 -4.43
N ASP A 301 -2.97 26.96 -4.51
CA ASP A 301 -4.36 26.82 -4.10
C ASP A 301 -4.58 25.61 -3.18
N LYS A 302 -5.73 25.60 -2.51
CA LYS A 302 -6.15 24.50 -1.62
C LYS A 302 -6.59 23.24 -2.37
N ALA A 303 -6.87 23.35 -3.67
CA ALA A 303 -7.25 22.20 -4.50
C ALA A 303 -6.02 21.37 -4.91
N GLN A 304 -4.80 21.85 -4.59
CA GLN A 304 -3.52 21.23 -4.90
C GLN A 304 -3.34 21.00 -6.41
N THR A 305 -3.71 22.02 -7.20
CA THR A 305 -3.61 21.96 -8.67
C THR A 305 -2.47 22.81 -9.22
N GLY A 306 -1.94 22.41 -10.37
CA GLY A 306 -0.83 23.08 -11.05
C GLY A 306 0.55 22.64 -10.57
N THR A 307 1.57 23.41 -10.97
CA THR A 307 2.96 23.15 -10.57
C THR A 307 3.24 23.73 -9.19
N PRO A 308 3.58 22.91 -8.18
CA PRO A 308 3.90 23.41 -6.85
C PRO A 308 5.30 24.05 -6.80
N SER A 309 5.53 24.90 -5.80
CA SER A 309 6.87 25.32 -5.40
C SER A 309 7.49 24.29 -4.45
N LEU A 310 8.71 23.84 -4.72
CA LEU A 310 9.42 22.89 -3.86
C LEU A 310 10.00 23.60 -2.64
N LEU A 311 9.93 22.96 -1.47
CA LEU A 311 10.39 23.50 -0.19
C LEU A 311 11.77 22.94 0.21
N ASP A 312 12.39 23.51 1.24
CA ASP A 312 13.74 23.11 1.67
C ASP A 312 13.83 21.62 2.03
N ASP A 313 12.79 21.07 2.65
CA ASP A 313 12.72 19.65 3.01
C ASP A 313 12.74 18.73 1.78
N TYR A 314 12.20 19.16 0.63
CA TYR A 314 12.33 18.41 -0.62
C TYR A 314 13.80 18.21 -0.98
N SER A 315 14.60 19.28 -0.90
CA SER A 315 16.02 19.23 -1.27
C SER A 315 16.84 18.37 -0.31
N ARG A 316 16.54 18.43 1.00
CA ARG A 316 17.18 17.58 2.01
C ARG A 316 16.81 16.11 1.86
N LEU A 317 15.53 15.81 1.62
CA LEU A 317 15.09 14.43 1.38
C LEU A 317 15.65 13.87 0.07
N SER A 318 15.71 14.66 -0.99
CA SER A 318 16.36 14.28 -2.26
C SER A 318 17.84 13.93 -2.06
N THR A 319 18.54 14.70 -1.23
CA THR A 319 19.93 14.42 -0.85
C THR A 319 20.04 13.10 -0.06
N ALA A 320 19.12 12.86 0.90
CA ALA A 320 19.09 11.59 1.62
C ALA A 320 18.86 10.40 0.68
N PHE A 321 17.81 10.44 -0.14
CA PHE A 321 17.47 9.31 -1.01
C PHE A 321 18.47 9.05 -2.14
N SER A 322 19.20 10.07 -2.60
CA SER A 322 20.26 9.89 -3.60
C SER A 322 21.53 9.25 -3.03
N THR A 323 21.81 9.45 -1.75
CA THR A 323 22.99 8.87 -1.07
C THR A 323 22.72 7.48 -0.48
N LEU A 324 21.48 7.19 -0.09
CA LEU A 324 21.08 5.94 0.56
C LEU A 324 20.75 4.86 -0.47
N ASN A 325 21.65 3.89 -0.65
CA ASN A 325 21.49 2.79 -1.60
C ASN A 325 21.61 1.44 -0.88
N PRO A 326 20.57 1.01 -0.13
CA PRO A 326 20.64 -0.23 0.65
C PRO A 326 20.91 -1.43 -0.26
N THR A 327 21.92 -2.22 0.11
CA THR A 327 22.19 -3.50 -0.56
C THR A 327 21.32 -4.58 0.07
N GLY A 328 20.43 -5.16 -0.73
CA GLY A 328 19.59 -6.26 -0.30
C GLY A 328 20.18 -7.64 -0.61
N THR A 329 19.52 -8.68 -0.11
CA THR A 329 19.77 -10.07 -0.49
C THR A 329 18.95 -10.40 -1.73
N SER A 330 19.46 -11.16 -2.70
CA SER A 330 18.64 -11.60 -3.83
C SER A 330 17.55 -12.58 -3.36
N MET A 331 16.41 -12.64 -4.05
CA MET A 331 15.34 -13.59 -3.69
C MET A 331 15.84 -15.03 -3.74
N ALA A 332 16.71 -15.37 -4.70
CA ALA A 332 17.28 -16.70 -4.84
C ALA A 332 18.16 -17.09 -3.64
N ASP A 333 18.96 -16.13 -3.15
CA ASP A 333 19.88 -16.35 -2.03
C ASP A 333 19.17 -16.28 -0.68
N TYR A 334 18.07 -15.52 -0.58
CA TYR A 334 17.35 -15.36 0.67
C TYR A 334 16.70 -16.67 1.14
N LYS A 335 17.08 -17.10 2.35
CA LYS A 335 16.54 -18.25 3.07
C LYS A 335 15.96 -17.72 4.39
N PRO A 336 14.65 -17.40 4.45
CA PRO A 336 14.03 -16.90 5.68
C PRO A 336 14.14 -17.95 6.79
N THR A 337 14.56 -17.51 7.97
CA THR A 337 14.65 -18.34 9.19
C THR A 337 13.75 -17.82 10.30
N GLU A 338 13.22 -16.61 10.13
CA GLU A 338 12.31 -15.93 11.03
C GLU A 338 10.97 -16.68 11.08
N THR A 339 10.38 -16.73 12.27
CA THR A 339 9.09 -17.38 12.52
C THR A 339 8.06 -16.36 12.98
N ALA A 340 6.77 -16.68 12.86
CA ALA A 340 5.74 -15.82 13.43
C ALA A 340 6.01 -15.61 14.93
N PRO A 341 5.84 -14.37 15.46
CA PRO A 341 5.98 -14.14 16.89
C PRO A 341 4.91 -14.92 17.67
N SER A 342 5.20 -15.20 18.93
CA SER A 342 4.18 -15.70 19.85
C SER A 342 3.12 -14.61 20.07
N CYS A 343 1.85 -15.00 20.15
CA CYS A 343 0.81 -14.05 20.48
C CYS A 343 1.01 -13.50 21.89
N PRO A 344 0.82 -12.19 22.11
CA PRO A 344 1.06 -11.56 23.40
C PRO A 344 0.12 -12.07 24.50
N ASP A 345 0.67 -12.22 25.69
CA ASP A 345 -0.10 -12.37 26.93
C ASP A 345 -0.64 -11.02 27.41
N TYR A 346 -1.66 -11.09 28.29
CA TYR A 346 -2.18 -9.95 29.02
C TYR A 346 -1.05 -9.19 29.72
N ASP A 347 -1.04 -7.87 29.57
CA ASP A 347 -0.06 -7.01 30.23
C ASP A 347 -0.70 -5.69 30.63
N SER A 348 -0.75 -5.42 31.93
CA SER A 348 -1.31 -4.19 32.48
C SER A 348 -0.46 -2.95 32.18
N VAL A 349 0.84 -3.09 31.94
CA VAL A 349 1.76 -1.97 31.67
C VAL A 349 1.54 -1.43 30.26
N SER A 350 1.53 -2.31 29.25
CA SER A 350 1.14 -1.97 27.87
C SER A 350 -0.37 -1.82 27.67
N ARG A 351 -1.17 -2.07 28.73
CA ARG A 351 -2.65 -2.09 28.71
C ARG A 351 -3.21 -3.05 27.65
N TRP A 352 -2.47 -4.12 27.39
CA TRP A 352 -2.84 -5.17 26.46
C TRP A 352 -3.78 -6.18 27.12
N ALA A 353 -5.02 -6.29 26.64
CA ALA A 353 -6.06 -7.08 27.28
C ALA A 353 -6.19 -8.52 26.75
N LEU A 354 -5.69 -8.79 25.55
CA LEU A 354 -5.86 -10.07 24.87
C LEU A 354 -4.83 -11.10 25.36
N ARG A 355 -5.18 -12.39 25.27
CA ARG A 355 -4.32 -13.51 25.66
C ARG A 355 -4.22 -14.53 24.54
N GLY A 356 -3.00 -14.79 24.08
CA GLY A 356 -2.72 -15.85 23.10
C GLY A 356 -3.37 -15.60 21.73
N ASP A 357 -3.42 -16.67 20.92
CA ASP A 357 -4.09 -16.60 19.62
C ASP A 357 -5.60 -16.67 19.81
N ILE A 358 -6.28 -15.63 19.31
CA ILE A 358 -7.74 -15.54 19.35
C ILE A 358 -8.23 -15.77 17.94
N VAL A 359 -9.01 -16.83 17.76
CA VAL A 359 -9.70 -17.08 16.49
C VAL A 359 -10.75 -15.99 16.29
N PRO A 360 -10.59 -15.10 15.30
CA PRO A 360 -11.53 -14.01 15.11
C PRO A 360 -12.87 -14.52 14.57
N PRO A 361 -14.01 -13.93 14.95
CA PRO A 361 -15.30 -14.34 14.42
C PRO A 361 -15.37 -14.11 12.90
N THR A 362 -16.19 -14.89 12.22
CA THR A 362 -16.59 -14.62 10.84
C THR A 362 -17.84 -13.77 10.85
N ILE A 363 -17.87 -12.72 10.02
CA ILE A 363 -19.07 -11.90 9.90
C ILE A 363 -20.16 -12.69 9.18
N ALA A 364 -21.38 -12.64 9.71
CA ALA A 364 -22.52 -13.29 9.07
C ALA A 364 -22.76 -12.66 7.68
N GLY A 365 -22.78 -13.50 6.63
CA GLY A 365 -23.02 -13.08 5.25
C GLY A 365 -21.79 -12.97 4.36
N VAL A 366 -20.57 -13.12 4.89
CA VAL A 366 -19.40 -13.37 4.02
C VAL A 366 -19.47 -14.81 3.52
N ASP A 367 -19.63 -14.95 2.21
CA ASP A 367 -19.50 -16.24 1.51
C ASP A 367 -18.46 -16.09 0.40
N VAL A 368 -17.22 -16.41 0.73
CA VAL A 368 -16.08 -16.37 -0.21
C VAL A 368 -16.31 -17.31 -1.40
N GLY A 369 -17.09 -18.38 -1.23
CA GLY A 369 -17.42 -19.32 -2.32
C GLY A 369 -18.29 -18.70 -3.42
N THR A 370 -18.95 -17.58 -3.16
CA THR A 370 -19.75 -16.84 -4.15
C THR A 370 -18.97 -15.76 -4.89
N VAL A 371 -17.71 -15.52 -4.51
CA VAL A 371 -16.86 -14.51 -5.14
C VAL A 371 -16.48 -14.97 -6.55
N THR A 372 -16.94 -14.24 -7.56
CA THR A 372 -16.63 -14.54 -8.96
C THR A 372 -15.15 -14.31 -9.26
N ALA A 373 -14.44 -15.33 -9.73
CA ALA A 373 -13.06 -15.19 -10.20
C ALA A 373 -12.96 -14.18 -11.36
N ARG A 374 -11.98 -13.28 -11.29
CA ARG A 374 -11.65 -12.30 -12.35
C ARG A 374 -10.34 -12.64 -13.06
N THR A 375 -9.43 -13.35 -12.38
CA THR A 375 -8.10 -13.79 -12.84
C THR A 375 -7.33 -12.69 -13.58
N THR A 376 -6.62 -11.85 -12.82
CA THR A 376 -5.66 -10.88 -13.39
C THR A 376 -4.22 -11.33 -13.26
N TYR A 377 -3.95 -12.32 -12.39
CA TYR A 377 -2.62 -12.82 -12.10
C TYR A 377 -2.46 -14.26 -12.59
N ILE A 378 -1.45 -14.48 -13.43
CA ILE A 378 -0.97 -15.81 -13.80
C ILE A 378 0.35 -16.01 -13.07
N PRO A 379 0.44 -16.93 -12.09
CA PRO A 379 1.71 -17.23 -11.44
C PRO A 379 2.75 -17.61 -12.50
N SER A 380 3.91 -16.97 -12.49
CA SER A 380 5.06 -17.52 -13.21
C SER A 380 5.35 -18.88 -12.59
N LYS A 381 5.45 -19.93 -13.44
CA LYS A 381 5.76 -21.29 -12.99
C LYS A 381 6.93 -21.24 -11.99
N SER A 382 6.71 -21.65 -10.75
CA SER A 382 7.80 -22.12 -9.89
C SER A 382 8.57 -23.21 -10.63
N PRO A 383 9.90 -23.28 -10.48
CA PRO A 383 10.63 -24.47 -10.88
C PRO A 383 10.14 -25.65 -10.02
N ASP A 384 9.41 -26.55 -10.68
CA ASP A 384 9.05 -27.91 -10.33
C ASP A 384 8.75 -28.27 -8.86
N THR A 385 7.47 -28.51 -8.60
CA THR A 385 7.04 -29.82 -8.11
C THR A 385 6.02 -30.40 -9.08
N ALA A 386 6.47 -31.39 -9.86
CA ALA A 386 5.60 -32.19 -10.69
C ALA A 386 4.67 -33.07 -9.83
N SER A 387 3.46 -33.28 -10.37
CA SER A 387 2.38 -34.19 -9.95
C SER A 387 1.50 -33.75 -8.77
N ALA A 388 0.17 -33.83 -8.84
CA ALA A 388 -0.68 -34.58 -9.77
C ALA A 388 -2.04 -33.92 -10.00
N THR A 389 -2.47 -33.98 -11.25
CA THR A 389 -3.85 -33.84 -11.70
C THR A 389 -4.72 -34.91 -11.03
N GLY A 390 -5.92 -34.53 -10.59
CA GLY A 390 -6.88 -35.45 -10.02
C GLY A 390 -7.35 -36.50 -11.02
N THR A 391 -7.58 -37.71 -10.53
CA THR A 391 -8.52 -38.68 -11.12
C THR A 391 -9.16 -39.48 -9.98
N ILE A 392 -10.48 -39.40 -9.92
CA ILE A 392 -11.33 -40.27 -9.10
C ILE A 392 -11.37 -41.65 -9.76
N THR A 393 -11.01 -42.70 -9.02
CA THR A 393 -11.57 -44.06 -9.14
C THR A 393 -11.19 -44.87 -7.89
N GLY A 394 -12.17 -45.55 -7.31
CA GLY A 394 -12.00 -46.31 -6.07
C GLY A 394 -11.50 -47.75 -6.26
N SER A 395 -11.41 -48.41 -5.10
CA SER A 395 -11.26 -49.86 -4.82
C SER A 395 -9.85 -50.36 -4.45
N GLY A 396 -9.76 -50.87 -3.20
CA GLY A 396 -9.31 -52.25 -2.94
C GLY A 396 -7.84 -52.53 -2.63
N GLY A 397 -7.52 -52.64 -1.33
CA GLY A 397 -6.84 -53.80 -0.72
C GLY A 397 -5.38 -54.17 -1.06
N GLY A 398 -4.53 -54.14 -0.02
CA GLY A 398 -3.65 -55.28 0.33
C GLY A 398 -2.17 -55.25 -0.07
N GLY A 399 -1.29 -55.14 0.95
CA GLY A 399 -0.17 -56.07 1.15
C GLY A 399 1.22 -55.77 0.55
N GLY A 400 2.18 -55.46 1.43
CA GLY A 400 3.44 -56.22 1.56
C GLY A 400 4.70 -55.79 0.79
N GLY A 401 5.68 -55.26 1.53
CA GLY A 401 7.00 -55.90 1.68
C GLY A 401 8.19 -55.50 0.79
N ALA A 402 9.24 -54.96 1.46
CA ALA A 402 10.69 -55.07 1.20
C ALA A 402 11.25 -54.58 -0.16
N GLY A 403 12.42 -53.94 -0.28
CA GLY A 403 13.55 -53.69 0.60
C GLY A 403 14.78 -53.38 -0.27
N LEU A 404 15.85 -52.91 0.39
CA LEU A 404 17.26 -52.88 -0.03
C LEU A 404 17.80 -51.64 -0.80
N THR A 405 18.71 -50.98 -0.07
CA THR A 405 19.82 -50.08 -0.42
C THR A 405 21.02 -50.88 -1.02
N PRO A 406 22.28 -50.38 -1.07
CA PRO A 406 22.85 -49.23 -1.81
C PRO A 406 24.18 -49.63 -2.55
N TYR A 407 24.75 -48.76 -3.40
CA TYR A 407 26.21 -48.71 -3.70
C TYR A 407 26.50 -47.43 -4.51
N ASP A 408 27.24 -46.43 -4.00
CA ASP A 408 28.70 -46.30 -3.80
C ASP A 408 29.48 -46.00 -5.09
N GLY A 409 30.41 -45.04 -5.01
CA GLY A 409 31.24 -44.61 -6.14
C GLY A 409 31.78 -43.18 -6.00
N THR A 410 32.97 -43.09 -5.44
CA THR A 410 33.70 -41.91 -4.96
C THR A 410 34.67 -41.27 -5.99
N ASN A 411 35.16 -40.07 -5.62
CA ASN A 411 36.45 -39.43 -5.97
C ASN A 411 36.57 -38.68 -7.31
N ALA A 412 36.95 -37.39 -7.30
CA ALA A 412 38.31 -36.92 -7.03
C ALA A 412 38.43 -35.39 -7.15
N GLU A 413 39.17 -34.78 -6.22
CA GLU A 413 39.71 -33.41 -6.27
C GLU A 413 40.93 -33.31 -7.20
N GLY A 414 41.24 -32.09 -7.69
CA GLY A 414 42.51 -31.82 -8.39
C GLY A 414 42.63 -30.44 -9.04
N SER A 415 43.06 -29.47 -8.21
CA SER A 415 43.58 -28.11 -8.39
C SER A 415 44.09 -27.56 -9.75
N ASP A 416 43.75 -26.28 -9.97
CA ASP A 416 44.60 -25.10 -10.28
C ASP A 416 45.38 -24.95 -11.62
N GLY A 417 45.32 -23.73 -12.18
CA GLY A 417 46.12 -23.32 -13.33
C GLY A 417 45.54 -22.17 -14.16
N SER A 418 46.04 -20.96 -13.90
CA SER A 418 45.72 -19.68 -14.55
C SER A 418 46.01 -19.63 -16.06
N ASN A 419 45.14 -18.98 -16.84
CA ASN A 419 45.58 -18.13 -17.96
C ASN A 419 44.51 -17.14 -18.43
N GLN A 420 44.92 -15.87 -18.55
CA GLN A 420 44.16 -14.82 -19.22
C GLN A 420 44.02 -15.13 -20.72
N LYS A 421 42.80 -15.00 -21.26
CA LYS A 421 42.59 -14.75 -22.69
C LYS A 421 41.31 -13.96 -22.90
N GLY A 422 41.43 -12.90 -23.71
CA GLY A 422 40.41 -11.89 -23.96
C GLY A 422 39.04 -12.45 -24.34
N THR A 423 38.02 -11.73 -23.89
CA THR A 423 36.61 -11.99 -24.14
C THR A 423 36.32 -11.87 -25.64
N ALA A 424 36.34 -13.01 -26.34
CA ALA A 424 35.68 -13.14 -27.62
C ALA A 424 34.18 -12.98 -27.38
N LEU A 425 33.62 -11.83 -27.80
CA LEU A 425 32.19 -11.60 -27.82
C LEU A 425 31.53 -12.74 -28.61
N SER A 426 30.55 -13.40 -27.97
CA SER A 426 29.70 -14.42 -28.58
C SER A 426 29.19 -13.92 -29.94
N ARG A 427 29.13 -14.81 -30.94
CA ARG A 427 28.60 -14.51 -32.28
C ARG A 427 27.20 -13.87 -32.26
N GLY A 428 26.44 -14.03 -31.17
CA GLY A 428 25.16 -13.33 -30.96
C GLY A 428 25.30 -11.83 -30.67
N SER A 429 26.36 -11.39 -30.00
CA SER A 429 26.58 -9.99 -29.64
C SER A 429 26.99 -9.12 -30.84
N LEU A 430 27.67 -9.70 -31.83
CA LEU A 430 28.07 -8.98 -33.05
C LEU A 430 26.86 -8.70 -33.96
N ILE A 431 25.90 -9.62 -34.03
CA ILE A 431 24.65 -9.43 -34.78
C ILE A 431 23.77 -8.36 -34.13
N GLY A 432 23.70 -8.33 -32.79
CA GLY A 432 22.94 -7.30 -32.05
C GLY A 432 23.45 -5.88 -32.29
N VAL A 433 24.77 -5.68 -32.33
CA VAL A 433 25.38 -4.36 -32.59
C VAL A 433 25.13 -3.91 -34.04
N ILE A 434 25.25 -4.82 -35.01
CA ILE A 434 25.02 -4.49 -36.43
C ILE A 434 23.54 -4.11 -36.66
N VAL A 435 22.60 -4.87 -36.09
CA VAL A 435 21.16 -4.55 -36.16
C VAL A 435 20.86 -3.23 -35.46
N GLY A 436 21.45 -2.98 -34.28
CA GLY A 436 21.29 -1.72 -33.56
C GLY A 436 21.78 -0.49 -34.35
N CYS A 437 22.95 -0.58 -34.98
CA CYS A 437 23.50 0.49 -35.81
C CYS A 437 22.66 0.74 -37.08
N LEU A 438 22.15 -0.32 -37.72
CA LEU A 438 21.26 -0.20 -38.88
C LEU A 438 19.93 0.48 -38.52
N LEU A 439 19.35 0.15 -37.36
CA LEU A 439 18.11 0.77 -36.88
C LEU A 439 18.31 2.24 -36.50
N ALA A 440 19.42 2.59 -35.85
CA ALA A 440 19.75 3.98 -35.53
C ALA A 440 19.94 4.83 -36.80
N PHE A 441 20.56 4.26 -37.83
CA PHE A 441 20.75 4.93 -39.13
C PHE A 441 19.43 5.18 -39.85
N LEU A 442 18.52 4.19 -39.85
CA LEU A 442 17.18 4.34 -40.45
C LEU A 442 16.31 5.38 -39.71
N ALA A 443 16.39 5.42 -38.37
CA ALA A 443 15.71 6.44 -37.57
C ALA A 443 16.22 7.85 -37.88
N LEU A 444 17.54 8.02 -38.06
CA LEU A 444 18.13 9.30 -38.45
C LEU A 444 17.65 9.76 -39.83
N LEU A 445 17.58 8.85 -40.81
CA LEU A 445 17.08 9.17 -42.16
C LEU A 445 15.60 9.57 -42.14
N ALA A 446 14.77 8.89 -41.33
CA ALA A 446 13.36 9.24 -41.16
C ALA A 446 13.18 10.63 -40.51
N LEU A 447 13.99 10.95 -39.49
CA LEU A 447 14.00 12.27 -38.86
C LEU A 447 14.39 13.37 -39.86
N LEU A 448 15.43 13.13 -40.66
CA LEU A 448 15.88 14.07 -41.70
C LEU A 448 14.81 14.28 -42.77
N ALA A 449 14.13 13.22 -43.21
CA ALA A 449 13.02 13.31 -44.14
C ALA A 449 11.83 14.11 -43.56
N PHE A 450 11.47 13.87 -42.30
CA PHE A 450 10.41 14.61 -41.61
C PHE A 450 10.75 16.11 -41.50
N LEU A 451 11.98 16.46 -41.10
CA LEU A 451 12.44 17.84 -41.03
C LEU A 451 12.47 18.50 -42.42
N PHE A 452 12.83 17.75 -43.47
CA PHE A 452 12.78 18.24 -44.85
C PHE A 452 11.35 18.52 -45.31
N ILE A 453 10.39 17.65 -45.00
CA ILE A 453 8.97 17.84 -45.32
C ILE A 453 8.40 19.04 -44.56
N ARG A 454 8.67 19.19 -43.25
CA ARG A 454 8.25 20.38 -42.49
C ARG A 454 8.85 21.67 -43.05
N ARG A 455 10.13 21.68 -43.44
CA ARG A 455 10.76 22.83 -44.09
C ARG A 455 10.12 23.16 -45.44
N ARG A 456 9.73 22.14 -46.22
CA ARG A 456 9.05 22.34 -47.51
C ARG A 456 7.63 22.89 -47.32
N GLN A 457 6.90 22.41 -46.32
CA GLN A 457 5.56 22.92 -45.97
C GLN A 457 5.63 24.37 -45.47
N ALA A 458 6.60 24.73 -44.62
CA ALA A 458 6.81 26.10 -44.16
C ALA A 458 7.08 27.09 -45.31
N ARG A 459 7.89 26.69 -46.31
CA ARG A 459 8.13 27.51 -47.52
C ARG A 459 6.92 27.60 -48.44
N GLY A 460 6.01 26.62 -48.39
CA GLY A 460 4.75 26.65 -49.11
C GLY A 460 3.77 27.66 -48.53
N MET A 461 3.70 27.77 -47.20
CA MET A 461 2.84 28.73 -46.50
C MET A 461 3.31 30.18 -46.71
N GLU A 462 4.61 30.44 -46.78
CA GLU A 462 5.14 31.79 -47.07
C GLU A 462 4.75 32.30 -48.48
N LYS A 463 4.54 31.39 -49.43
CA LYS A 463 4.04 31.75 -50.78
C LYS A 463 2.54 32.04 -50.80
N LEU A 464 1.76 31.47 -49.89
CA LEU A 464 0.32 31.71 -49.78
C LEU A 464 0.03 33.05 -49.05
N ASP A 465 0.82 33.41 -48.04
CA ASP A 465 0.71 34.72 -47.38
C ASP A 465 1.07 35.89 -48.32
N LYS A 466 2.10 35.73 -49.17
CA LYS A 466 2.45 36.73 -50.20
C LYS A 466 1.40 36.83 -51.32
N ALA A 467 0.65 35.77 -51.59
CA ALA A 467 -0.46 35.81 -52.55
C ALA A 467 -1.71 36.46 -51.95
N SER A 468 -1.97 36.26 -50.65
CA SER A 468 -3.12 36.85 -49.95
C SER A 468 -2.96 38.35 -49.68
N SER A 469 -1.73 38.85 -49.46
CA SER A 469 -1.47 40.27 -49.23
C SER A 469 -1.53 41.15 -50.49
N THR A 470 -1.59 40.54 -51.67
CA THR A 470 -1.70 41.27 -52.96
C THR A 470 -3.16 41.54 -53.36
N VAL A 471 -4.14 40.90 -52.70
CA VAL A 471 -5.58 41.02 -53.06
C VAL A 471 -6.35 42.03 -52.20
N THR A 472 -5.79 42.49 -51.06
CA THR A 472 -6.48 43.42 -50.14
C THR A 472 -5.89 44.84 -50.09
N GLY A 473 -4.87 45.14 -50.90
CA GLY A 473 -4.25 46.47 -50.98
C GLY A 473 -4.89 47.37 -52.04
N GLY A 474 -6.17 47.73 -51.88
CA GLY A 474 -6.89 48.47 -52.91
C GLY A 474 -8.15 49.22 -52.47
N ALA A 475 -8.14 49.93 -51.34
CA ALA A 475 -9.04 51.06 -51.10
C ALA A 475 -8.54 51.91 -49.93
N ARG A 476 -8.30 53.20 -50.19
CA ARG A 476 -7.86 54.24 -49.25
C ARG A 476 -8.99 55.27 -49.19
N GLY A 477 -9.45 55.67 -48.00
CA GLY A 477 -10.31 56.86 -47.87
C GLY A 477 -11.05 57.04 -46.54
N SER A 478 -10.58 58.05 -45.78
CA SER A 478 -11.33 59.03 -44.97
C SER A 478 -11.84 58.70 -43.56
N GLU A 479 -11.46 59.61 -42.66
CA GLU A 479 -11.91 59.92 -41.29
C GLU A 479 -13.43 59.97 -41.05
N GLY A 480 -13.80 59.78 -39.77
CA GLY A 480 -15.04 60.31 -39.16
C GLY A 480 -15.40 59.66 -37.83
N ASP A 481 -15.24 60.39 -36.72
CA ASP A 481 -15.85 60.15 -35.42
C ASP A 481 -17.39 60.00 -35.52
N HIS A 482 -18.01 59.14 -34.69
CA HIS A 482 -19.21 59.48 -33.92
C HIS A 482 -19.69 58.32 -33.03
N ASP A 483 -20.11 58.70 -31.83
CA ASP A 483 -20.78 57.94 -30.78
C ASP A 483 -22.30 57.82 -31.04
N ASP A 484 -22.97 57.02 -30.21
CA ASP A 484 -24.42 56.88 -29.95
C ASP A 484 -25.20 55.70 -30.57
N SER A 485 -25.34 54.68 -29.71
CA SER A 485 -26.58 54.05 -29.22
C SER A 485 -27.78 53.73 -30.14
N ASN A 486 -28.17 52.45 -30.00
CA ASN A 486 -29.52 51.86 -30.08
C ASN A 486 -30.13 51.65 -31.48
N TRP A 487 -30.40 50.39 -31.84
CA TRP A 487 -31.75 49.84 -32.09
C TRP A 487 -31.65 48.35 -32.49
N SER A 488 -32.74 47.66 -32.22
CA SER A 488 -32.86 46.22 -31.95
C SER A 488 -33.41 45.38 -33.11
N LYS A 489 -33.14 44.06 -33.02
CA LYS A 489 -33.87 42.87 -33.54
C LYS A 489 -33.64 42.42 -35.00
N ILE A 490 -33.27 41.14 -35.15
CA ILE A 490 -33.90 40.04 -35.93
C ILE A 490 -33.15 38.72 -35.57
N VAL A 491 -33.70 37.88 -34.70
CA VAL A 491 -34.33 36.55 -34.96
C VAL A 491 -33.48 35.56 -35.79
N VAL A 492 -32.93 34.53 -35.12
CA VAL A 492 -32.70 33.18 -35.69
C VAL A 492 -33.12 32.13 -34.64
N SER A 493 -33.88 31.14 -35.09
CA SER A 493 -34.56 30.08 -34.34
C SER A 493 -33.63 28.89 -34.02
N PRO A 494 -33.85 28.14 -32.91
CA PRO A 494 -33.20 26.84 -32.69
C PRO A 494 -34.14 25.68 -33.07
N LYS A 495 -33.63 24.71 -33.84
CA LYS A 495 -34.21 23.38 -34.02
C LYS A 495 -33.10 22.33 -33.96
N SER A 496 -33.12 21.51 -32.92
CA SER A 496 -33.30 20.05 -33.01
C SER A 496 -33.14 19.43 -31.64
N GLU A 497 -34.25 18.92 -31.11
CA GLU A 497 -34.33 18.04 -29.94
C GLU A 497 -33.68 16.69 -30.26
N GLU A 498 -32.91 16.15 -29.33
CA GLU A 498 -32.68 14.71 -29.24
C GLU A 498 -32.96 14.25 -27.81
N ARG A 499 -33.68 13.13 -27.75
CA ARG A 499 -34.51 12.62 -26.66
C ARG A 499 -33.65 11.77 -25.70
N VAL A 500 -33.59 12.15 -24.42
CA VAL A 500 -33.10 11.27 -23.35
C VAL A 500 -34.30 10.76 -22.55
N GLU A 501 -34.61 9.47 -22.69
CA GLU A 501 -35.62 8.79 -21.90
C GLU A 501 -35.18 8.67 -20.44
N ARG A 502 -36.02 9.20 -19.55
CA ARG A 502 -35.90 9.09 -18.10
C ARG A 502 -36.74 7.90 -17.65
N PHE A 503 -36.08 6.82 -17.23
CA PHE A 503 -36.74 5.69 -16.58
C PHE A 503 -37.11 6.09 -15.15
N GLU A 504 -38.41 6.23 -14.86
CA GLU A 504 -38.95 6.32 -13.51
C GLU A 504 -39.07 4.92 -12.90
N LEU A 505 -38.58 4.74 -11.67
CA LEU A 505 -38.81 3.53 -10.88
C LEU A 505 -39.88 3.81 -9.80
N PRO A 506 -40.74 2.82 -9.49
CA PRO A 506 -41.94 3.02 -8.68
C PRO A 506 -41.63 3.15 -7.18
N THR A 507 -42.37 4.04 -6.52
CA THR A 507 -42.40 4.21 -5.07
C THR A 507 -43.01 2.99 -4.39
N PHE A 508 -42.19 2.25 -3.63
CA PHE A 508 -42.66 1.17 -2.79
C PHE A 508 -43.04 1.71 -1.41
N LYS A 509 -44.34 1.75 -1.09
CA LYS A 509 -44.85 1.97 0.27
C LYS A 509 -44.60 0.72 1.10
N GLN A 510 -43.69 0.79 2.07
CA GLN A 510 -43.58 -0.23 3.10
C GLN A 510 -44.29 0.25 4.38
N ARG A 511 -45.45 -0.37 4.66
CA ARG A 511 -46.01 -0.45 6.02
C ARG A 511 -45.23 -1.54 6.75
N SER A 512 -44.67 -1.23 7.91
CA SER A 512 -44.36 -2.26 8.91
C SER A 512 -44.65 -1.72 10.30
N SER A 513 -45.68 -2.32 10.89
CA SER A 513 -46.04 -2.28 12.30
C SER A 513 -44.89 -2.80 13.17
N THR A 514 -44.46 -1.99 14.14
CA THR A 514 -43.61 -2.40 15.26
C THR A 514 -44.45 -3.03 16.37
N PRO A 515 -44.21 -4.27 16.79
CA PRO A 515 -44.62 -4.74 18.11
C PRO A 515 -43.58 -4.27 19.13
N ARG A 516 -44.05 -3.52 20.13
CA ARG A 516 -43.32 -3.15 21.34
C ARG A 516 -43.16 -4.43 22.19
N PHE A 517 -41.93 -4.88 22.41
CA PHE A 517 -41.60 -5.83 23.46
C PHE A 517 -41.07 -5.06 24.67
N GLU A 518 -41.88 -5.00 25.74
CA GLU A 518 -41.42 -4.70 27.09
C GLU A 518 -40.58 -5.89 27.58
N LEU A 519 -39.34 -5.63 28.01
CA LEU A 519 -38.57 -6.58 28.78
C LEU A 519 -38.79 -6.29 30.26
N ASP A 520 -39.54 -7.20 30.89
CA ASP A 520 -39.76 -7.29 32.32
C ASP A 520 -38.45 -7.65 33.01
N ALA A 521 -38.10 -6.89 34.05
CA ALA A 521 -36.94 -7.10 34.88
C ALA A 521 -37.39 -7.80 36.16
N THR A 522 -37.17 -9.10 36.27
CA THR A 522 -37.17 -9.77 37.56
C THR A 522 -36.44 -11.11 37.51
N GLU A 523 -35.78 -11.40 38.63
CA GLU A 523 -35.13 -12.65 39.02
C GLU A 523 -33.76 -12.90 38.39
N TRP A 524 -32.73 -12.89 39.24
CA TRP A 524 -32.01 -14.09 39.66
C TRP A 524 -31.17 -13.73 40.88
N SER A 525 -31.63 -14.20 42.05
CA SER A 525 -30.89 -14.15 43.31
C SER A 525 -30.47 -15.57 43.70
N GLN A 526 -29.24 -15.67 44.21
CA GLN A 526 -28.75 -16.72 45.12
C GLN A 526 -28.58 -18.15 44.56
N SER A 527 -27.32 -18.58 44.42
CA SER A 527 -26.75 -19.54 45.38
C SER A 527 -25.22 -19.60 45.25
N SER A 528 -24.51 -19.27 46.32
CA SER A 528 -23.09 -19.58 46.49
C SER A 528 -23.01 -20.63 47.60
N ARG A 529 -22.66 -21.87 47.25
CA ARG A 529 -22.34 -22.91 48.23
C ARG A 529 -20.87 -22.83 48.62
N GLU A 530 -20.63 -22.75 49.91
CA GLU A 530 -19.34 -22.91 50.56
C GLU A 530 -18.78 -24.32 50.35
N VAL A 531 -17.47 -24.42 50.09
CA VAL A 531 -16.70 -25.66 50.25
C VAL A 531 -15.50 -25.31 51.13
N GLY A 532 -15.50 -25.89 52.34
CA GLY A 532 -14.43 -25.77 53.31
C GLY A 532 -13.20 -26.61 52.93
N PHE A 533 -12.03 -26.15 53.37
CA PHE A 533 -10.78 -26.91 53.28
C PHE A 533 -10.33 -27.33 54.68
N GLU A 534 -10.18 -28.65 54.85
CA GLU A 534 -9.57 -29.30 56.01
C GLU A 534 -8.05 -29.14 56.00
N LYS A 535 -7.47 -28.97 57.20
CA LYS A 535 -6.03 -29.04 57.47
C LYS A 535 -5.64 -30.46 57.86
N GLY A 536 -4.66 -31.03 57.14
CA GLY A 536 -3.82 -32.12 57.62
C GLY A 536 -2.40 -31.62 57.86
N GLY A 537 -1.88 -31.78 59.07
CA GLY A 537 -0.49 -31.49 59.42
C GLY A 537 0.43 -32.70 59.19
N VAL A 538 1.74 -32.48 59.38
CA VAL A 538 2.64 -33.23 60.29
C VAL A 538 4.11 -32.86 60.01
N SER A 539 4.80 -32.58 61.13
CA SER A 539 6.24 -32.54 61.49
C SER A 539 7.35 -32.79 60.45
N GLY A 540 8.56 -32.24 60.56
CA GLY A 540 9.19 -31.50 61.66
C GLY A 540 10.74 -31.52 61.55
N HIS A 541 11.37 -30.78 62.48
CA HIS A 541 12.80 -30.74 62.86
C HIS A 541 13.80 -30.07 61.90
N GLU A 542 14.84 -29.37 62.34
CA GLU A 542 15.15 -28.55 63.53
C GLU A 542 16.59 -28.02 63.32
N ARG A 543 16.85 -26.75 63.71
CA ARG A 543 18.16 -26.16 64.14
C ARG A 543 19.20 -25.88 63.03
N ASN A 544 19.91 -24.75 62.97
CA ASN A 544 20.31 -23.70 63.93
C ASN A 544 20.74 -22.43 63.11
N ALA A 545 20.32 -21.20 63.46
CA ALA A 545 21.03 -20.20 64.31
C ALA A 545 22.24 -19.54 63.56
N LEU A 546 22.50 -18.23 63.45
CA LEU A 546 22.10 -16.90 63.98
C LEU A 546 22.59 -15.87 62.91
N SER A 547 22.15 -14.61 62.75
CA SER A 547 22.12 -13.51 63.73
C SER A 547 21.58 -12.22 63.09
N ASN A 548 20.63 -11.59 63.81
CA ASN A 548 20.39 -10.14 64.03
C ASN A 548 20.16 -9.15 62.87
N ARG A 549 18.93 -8.63 62.77
CA ARG A 549 18.38 -7.41 63.46
C ARG A 549 16.84 -7.43 63.27
N GLY A 550 15.99 -7.43 64.30
CA GLY A 550 15.61 -6.26 65.11
C GLY A 550 14.31 -5.60 64.57
N ILE A 551 13.16 -6.28 64.63
CA ILE A 551 11.97 -6.05 65.51
C ILE A 551 10.94 -5.00 64.99
N ALA A 552 9.71 -5.50 64.84
CA ALA A 552 8.44 -4.92 64.36
C ALA A 552 7.59 -4.31 65.52
N PRO A 553 6.24 -4.13 65.48
CA PRO A 553 5.23 -4.19 64.39
C PRO A 553 4.19 -3.03 64.46
N ILE A 554 3.14 -3.02 63.60
CA ILE A 554 1.72 -2.92 63.99
C ILE A 554 0.78 -2.97 62.76
N ALA A 555 -0.09 -3.98 62.79
CA ALA A 555 -1.47 -4.14 62.32
C ALA A 555 -2.00 -3.48 61.03
N THR A 556 -2.40 -4.36 60.11
CA THR A 556 -3.42 -4.16 59.07
C THR A 556 -4.83 -4.14 59.68
N ILE A 557 -5.66 -3.16 59.32
CA ILE A 557 -7.12 -3.28 59.28
C ILE A 557 -7.61 -2.63 57.99
N ALA A 558 -8.14 -3.47 57.08
CA ALA A 558 -8.91 -3.04 55.94
C ALA A 558 -10.38 -2.87 56.34
N LYS A 559 -11.03 -1.81 55.87
CA LYS A 559 -12.49 -1.69 55.75
C LYS A 559 -12.84 -1.07 54.39
N PRO A 560 -13.98 -1.45 53.79
CA PRO A 560 -14.35 -1.06 52.43
C PRO A 560 -14.95 0.34 52.42
N VAL A 561 -14.67 1.13 51.38
CA VAL A 561 -15.38 2.39 51.13
C VAL A 561 -16.12 2.24 49.81
N SER A 562 -17.43 2.43 49.90
CA SER A 562 -18.39 2.41 48.81
C SER A 562 -18.24 3.64 47.92
N ILE A 563 -18.53 3.39 46.65
CA ILE A 563 -18.72 4.35 45.57
C ILE A 563 -19.83 5.35 45.96
N TYR A 564 -19.54 6.64 45.81
CA TYR A 564 -20.56 7.68 45.63
C TYR A 564 -20.16 8.53 44.43
N GLU A 565 -21.14 8.73 43.54
CA GLU A 565 -21.17 9.69 42.45
C GLU A 565 -20.70 11.07 42.88
N LEU A 566 -19.97 11.78 42.02
CA LEU A 566 -19.98 13.24 41.94
C LEU A 566 -19.68 13.68 40.51
N SER A 567 -20.77 14.06 39.83
CA SER A 567 -20.94 15.21 38.93
C SER A 567 -19.70 15.81 38.25
N ASP A 568 -19.68 15.64 36.92
CA ASP A 568 -19.63 16.70 35.91
C ASP A 568 -19.33 18.13 36.41
N THR A 569 -18.10 18.59 36.15
CA THR A 569 -17.80 19.99 35.83
C THR A 569 -16.71 20.01 34.77
N GLY A 570 -17.09 20.39 33.56
CA GLY A 570 -16.20 20.49 32.41
C GLY A 570 -15.08 21.49 32.58
N LEU A 571 -13.98 21.21 31.88
CA LEU A 571 -13.07 22.20 31.34
C LEU A 571 -12.62 21.70 29.96
N ASP A 572 -13.19 22.33 28.94
CA ASP A 572 -12.80 22.22 27.54
C ASP A 572 -11.35 22.65 27.35
N HIS A 573 -10.54 21.78 26.75
CA HIS A 573 -9.42 22.18 25.92
C HIS A 573 -9.45 21.35 24.63
N PRO A 574 -9.48 21.99 23.44
CA PRO A 574 -9.55 21.26 22.18
C PRO A 574 -8.19 20.65 21.87
N VAL A 575 -8.13 19.32 21.88
CA VAL A 575 -7.09 18.57 21.19
C VAL A 575 -7.43 18.63 19.70
N GLN A 576 -6.74 19.50 18.97
CA GLN A 576 -6.68 19.41 17.51
C GLN A 576 -5.83 18.17 17.16
N ARG A 577 -6.46 17.21 16.48
CA ARG A 577 -5.79 16.20 15.66
C ARG A 577 -5.96 16.59 14.21
#